data_AF-A0A8T3UYU0-F1
#
_entry.id   AF-A0A8T3UYU0-F1
#
_cell.length_a   1.000
_cell.length_b   1.000
_cell.length_c   1.000
_cell.angle_alpha   90.00
_cell.angle_beta   90.00
_cell.angle_gamma   90.00
#
_symmetry.space_group_name_H-M   'P 1'
#
loop_
_entity.id
_entity.type
_entity.pdbx_description
1 polymer ?
#
loop_
_entity_poly.entity_id
_entity_poly.type
_entity_poly.pdbx_seq_one_letter_code
_entity_poly.pdbx_strand_id
1 'polypeptide(L)'
;MSNSELIIRDDNTQKVFLSESSFDVMDILNKHYDYILEEIQNEGIILKGQTCNLFKELIFEGNVVGFCSYDFSSEFITAALNNVYVLPEFRGNHLFCQELQKTMMEYNKPSIIEPTRLVVELLVKYGFAKKISENIVASSIEFIVPGDHVESNGDYQKEELSTHFYDLNISASIHFLDIENGILAYSSPLNYDIIHYDCLTYRNEIDDGYFTEIKEFFQNNDVEIMREISQLEDSLPIKSYTLEEVVGDEDNFSPYILSLIEDAHVTHERAIEIKKQMVEEYEAGMILNESLLIRLAYLFDENKTISIKSHSDVCPYCNMPIDGHDKFCHFCGINLHYDGEEIFDSLLNTFGDEGDFVEDISYVAYKFLKLISEGIKLDYSIITCEKAYNIKWDLLKEYLLENHYFAENQITDEGYEFLNAHPLHFFEKYELNLFDYTDFEKFFLNHSELDGKEIVLKYLDQFDDEEALELKKEVINGN
;
A
#
# COMPACT_ATOMS: atom_id res chain seq x y z
N MET A 1 1.71 -47.41 -10.42
CA MET A 1 1.65 -46.53 -11.59
C MET A 1 0.40 -46.86 -12.38
N SER A 2 -0.74 -46.41 -11.88
CA SER A 2 -1.97 -46.25 -12.65
C SER A 2 -1.73 -45.12 -13.65
N ASN A 3 -1.96 -45.38 -14.94
CA ASN A 3 -2.12 -44.31 -15.93
C ASN A 3 -3.45 -43.62 -15.63
N SER A 4 -3.47 -42.68 -14.68
CA SER A 4 -4.55 -41.70 -14.64
C SER A 4 -4.33 -40.73 -15.80
N GLU A 5 -5.28 -40.65 -16.73
CA GLU A 5 -5.22 -39.66 -17.81
C GLU A 5 -5.25 -38.25 -17.20
N LEU A 6 -4.17 -37.50 -17.39
CA LEU A 6 -4.10 -36.09 -17.00
C LEU A 6 -5.20 -35.30 -17.72
N ILE A 7 -5.77 -34.31 -17.04
CA ILE A 7 -6.73 -33.40 -17.68
C ILE A 7 -5.98 -32.48 -18.64
N ILE A 8 -6.50 -32.36 -19.87
CA ILE A 8 -5.94 -31.53 -20.93
C ILE A 8 -6.76 -30.24 -21.07
N ARG A 9 -6.07 -29.10 -21.19
CA ARG A 9 -6.59 -27.76 -21.51
C ARG A 9 -6.04 -27.36 -22.88
N ASP A 10 -6.85 -27.55 -23.92
CA ASP A 10 -6.44 -27.33 -25.32
C ASP A 10 -6.02 -25.87 -25.62
N ASP A 11 -6.54 -24.92 -24.84
CA ASP A 11 -6.21 -23.49 -24.93
C ASP A 11 -5.08 -23.07 -23.97
N ASN A 12 -4.53 -24.02 -23.20
CA ASN A 12 -3.54 -23.80 -22.15
C ASN A 12 -3.99 -22.76 -21.10
N THR A 13 -5.29 -22.56 -20.91
CA THR A 13 -5.84 -21.65 -19.91
C THR A 13 -6.14 -22.37 -18.61
N GLN A 14 -5.81 -21.72 -17.49
CA GLN A 14 -6.10 -22.24 -16.15
C GLN A 14 -7.60 -22.14 -15.88
N LYS A 15 -8.21 -23.24 -15.44
CA LYS A 15 -9.51 -23.13 -14.77
C LYS A 15 -9.31 -22.52 -13.38
N VAL A 16 -10.12 -21.52 -13.08
CA VAL A 16 -10.14 -20.83 -11.79
C VAL A 16 -11.51 -21.04 -11.15
N PHE A 17 -11.51 -21.41 -9.87
CA PHE A 17 -12.71 -21.42 -9.04
C PHE A 17 -12.58 -20.25 -8.06
N LEU A 18 -13.51 -19.30 -8.12
CA LEU A 18 -13.57 -18.13 -7.27
C LEU A 18 -14.98 -18.01 -6.70
N SER A 19 -15.10 -17.73 -5.40
CA SER A 19 -16.37 -17.45 -4.73
C SER A 19 -16.15 -16.48 -3.57
N GLU A 20 -17.19 -15.76 -3.18
CA GLU A 20 -17.21 -14.99 -1.93
C GLU A 20 -17.27 -15.91 -0.70
N SER A 21 -17.85 -17.11 -0.87
CA SER A 21 -17.87 -18.15 0.16
C SER A 21 -16.67 -19.09 0.04
N SER A 22 -16.24 -19.69 1.15
CA SER A 22 -15.21 -20.71 1.10
C SER A 22 -15.69 -22.03 0.47
N PHE A 23 -14.78 -22.68 -0.25
CA PHE A 23 -14.86 -24.03 -0.77
C PHE A 23 -14.03 -24.97 0.10
N ASP A 24 -14.39 -26.26 0.13
CA ASP A 24 -13.50 -27.30 0.64
C ASP A 24 -12.56 -27.75 -0.50
N VAL A 25 -11.25 -27.66 -0.26
CA VAL A 25 -10.20 -27.97 -1.24
C VAL A 25 -10.21 -29.46 -1.60
N MET A 26 -10.43 -30.34 -0.62
CA MET A 26 -10.50 -31.78 -0.84
C MET A 26 -11.70 -32.16 -1.68
N ASP A 27 -12.82 -31.44 -1.51
CA ASP A 27 -14.02 -31.60 -2.32
C ASP A 27 -13.78 -31.23 -3.79
N ILE A 28 -13.01 -30.17 -4.07
CA ILE A 28 -12.61 -29.80 -5.44
C ILE A 28 -11.73 -30.90 -6.04
N LEU A 29 -10.70 -31.33 -5.29
CA LEU A 29 -9.77 -32.37 -5.74
C LEU A 29 -10.48 -33.70 -6.01
N ASN A 30 -11.38 -34.13 -5.13
CA ASN A 30 -12.13 -35.38 -5.26
C ASN A 30 -13.23 -35.34 -6.35
N LYS A 31 -13.67 -34.15 -6.79
CA LYS A 31 -14.67 -34.02 -7.87
C LYS A 31 -14.03 -33.85 -9.24
N HIS A 32 -12.82 -33.29 -9.28
CA HIS A 32 -12.22 -32.79 -10.51
C HIS A 32 -10.81 -33.30 -10.79
N TYR A 33 -10.05 -33.74 -9.79
CA TYR A 33 -8.61 -34.00 -9.91
C TYR A 33 -8.16 -35.24 -9.10
N ASP A 34 -8.86 -36.37 -9.24
CA ASP A 34 -8.62 -37.60 -8.48
C ASP A 34 -7.16 -38.06 -8.48
N TYR A 35 -6.45 -37.88 -9.61
CA TYR A 35 -5.04 -38.26 -9.75
C TYR A 35 -4.08 -37.40 -8.91
N ILE A 36 -4.39 -36.11 -8.76
CA ILE A 36 -3.63 -35.22 -7.87
C ILE A 36 -3.88 -35.63 -6.42
N LEU A 37 -5.13 -35.93 -6.08
CA LEU A 37 -5.50 -36.39 -4.74
C LEU A 37 -4.83 -37.73 -4.38
N GLU A 38 -4.82 -38.69 -5.29
CA GLU A 38 -4.13 -39.98 -5.12
C GLU A 38 -2.64 -39.76 -4.83
N GLU A 39 -1.99 -38.86 -5.56
CA GLU A 39 -0.55 -38.62 -5.37
C GLU A 39 -0.23 -37.88 -4.06
N ILE A 40 -1.05 -36.91 -3.66
CA ILE A 40 -0.96 -36.28 -2.32
C ILE A 40 -1.02 -37.33 -1.22
N GLN A 41 -1.95 -38.28 -1.34
CA GLN A 41 -2.11 -39.38 -0.37
C GLN A 41 -0.93 -40.35 -0.41
N ASN A 42 -0.39 -40.65 -1.60
CA ASN A 42 0.79 -41.50 -1.79
C ASN A 42 2.04 -40.91 -1.13
N GLU A 43 2.22 -39.59 -1.24
CA GLU A 43 3.32 -38.86 -0.60
C GLU A 43 3.08 -38.63 0.91
N GLY A 44 1.87 -38.93 1.41
CA GLY A 44 1.51 -38.74 2.81
C GLY A 44 1.36 -37.27 3.21
N ILE A 45 1.15 -36.38 2.23
CA ILE A 45 1.06 -34.93 2.44
C ILE A 45 -0.31 -34.56 3.04
N ILE A 46 -0.29 -33.72 4.05
CA ILE A 46 -1.50 -33.14 4.67
C ILE A 46 -1.66 -31.71 4.17
N LEU A 47 -2.79 -31.41 3.52
CA LEU A 47 -3.14 -30.04 3.12
C LEU A 47 -3.41 -29.19 4.36
N LYS A 48 -2.94 -27.94 4.35
CA LYS A 48 -2.96 -27.04 5.50
C LYS A 48 -4.29 -26.29 5.58
N GLY A 49 -4.62 -25.60 4.49
CA GLY A 49 -5.94 -24.99 4.31
C GLY A 49 -6.94 -26.02 3.81
N GLN A 50 -7.86 -26.46 4.67
CA GLN A 50 -8.97 -27.32 4.22
C GLN A 50 -9.96 -26.55 3.36
N THR A 51 -10.04 -25.24 3.57
CA THR A 51 -10.91 -24.36 2.81
C THR A 51 -10.13 -23.25 2.12
N CYS A 52 -10.65 -22.78 1.00
CA CYS A 52 -10.15 -21.61 0.29
C CYS A 52 -11.30 -20.92 -0.44
N ASN A 53 -11.12 -19.71 -0.93
CA ASN A 53 -12.13 -19.04 -1.78
C ASN A 53 -11.61 -18.75 -3.19
N LEU A 54 -10.32 -19.00 -3.44
CA LEU A 54 -9.69 -19.04 -4.75
C LEU A 54 -8.92 -20.36 -4.92
N PHE A 55 -9.22 -21.11 -5.97
CA PHE A 55 -8.49 -22.32 -6.40
C PHE A 55 -8.09 -22.18 -7.86
N LYS A 56 -6.81 -22.39 -8.17
CA LYS A 56 -6.23 -22.25 -9.50
C LYS A 56 -5.53 -23.54 -9.92
N GLU A 57 -5.77 -23.99 -11.16
CA GLU A 57 -4.99 -25.06 -11.78
C GLU A 57 -3.55 -24.60 -12.09
N LEU A 58 -2.58 -25.49 -11.92
CA LEU A 58 -1.24 -25.33 -12.49
C LEU A 58 -1.12 -26.17 -13.76
N ILE A 59 -0.74 -25.52 -14.87
CA ILE A 59 -0.72 -26.14 -16.20
C ILE A 59 0.72 -26.22 -16.72
N PHE A 60 1.08 -27.36 -17.28
CA PHE A 60 2.33 -27.57 -18.00
C PHE A 60 2.08 -28.30 -19.32
N GLU A 61 2.48 -27.68 -20.44
CA GLU A 61 2.29 -28.22 -21.80
C GLU A 61 0.84 -28.69 -22.07
N GLY A 62 -0.14 -27.88 -21.65
CA GLY A 62 -1.57 -28.17 -21.81
C GLY A 62 -2.14 -29.18 -20.81
N ASN A 63 -1.35 -29.75 -19.90
CA ASN A 63 -1.83 -30.69 -18.89
C ASN A 63 -1.99 -29.99 -17.54
N VAL A 64 -3.06 -30.31 -16.82
CA VAL A 64 -3.23 -29.90 -15.41
C VAL A 64 -2.34 -30.79 -14.54
N VAL A 65 -1.32 -30.22 -13.90
CA VAL A 65 -0.25 -30.96 -13.20
C VAL A 65 -0.14 -30.60 -11.71
N GLY A 66 -1.03 -29.74 -11.23
CA GLY A 66 -1.01 -29.26 -9.87
C GLY A 66 -2.10 -28.23 -9.62
N PHE A 67 -2.05 -27.62 -8.44
CA PHE A 67 -2.93 -26.51 -8.08
C PHE A 67 -2.27 -25.59 -7.06
N CYS A 68 -2.83 -24.38 -6.97
CA CYS A 68 -2.66 -23.48 -5.84
C CYS A 68 -4.03 -23.12 -5.28
N SER A 69 -4.12 -22.93 -3.97
CA SER A 69 -5.27 -22.32 -3.33
C SER A 69 -4.86 -21.05 -2.61
N TYR A 70 -5.79 -20.10 -2.50
CA TYR A 70 -5.61 -18.87 -1.76
C TYR A 70 -6.83 -18.56 -0.89
N ASP A 71 -6.59 -17.93 0.25
CA ASP A 71 -7.55 -17.07 0.91
C ASP A 71 -7.43 -15.67 0.30
N PHE A 72 -8.36 -15.37 -0.60
CA PHE A 72 -8.44 -14.17 -1.40
C PHE A 72 -9.48 -13.21 -0.83
N SER A 73 -9.09 -11.97 -0.54
CA SER A 73 -10.05 -10.91 -0.25
C SER A 73 -10.21 -10.03 -1.49
N SER A 74 -11.40 -10.02 -2.08
CA SER A 74 -11.73 -9.08 -3.15
C SER A 74 -11.75 -7.64 -2.67
N GLU A 75 -12.09 -7.43 -1.38
CA GLU A 75 -12.14 -6.11 -0.74
C GLU A 75 -10.74 -5.49 -0.63
N PHE A 76 -9.75 -6.26 -0.21
CA PHE A 76 -8.37 -5.76 -0.06
C PHE A 76 -7.47 -6.12 -1.24
N ILE A 77 -7.99 -6.85 -2.24
CA ILE A 77 -7.24 -7.42 -3.38
C ILE A 77 -5.99 -8.18 -2.87
N THR A 78 -6.11 -8.81 -1.71
CA THR A 78 -5.02 -9.59 -1.08
C THR A 78 -5.23 -11.07 -1.34
N ALA A 79 -4.13 -11.80 -1.47
CA ALA A 79 -4.13 -13.24 -1.65
C ALA A 79 -3.15 -13.89 -0.68
N ALA A 80 -3.63 -14.73 0.21
CA ALA A 80 -2.80 -15.53 1.09
C ALA A 80 -2.73 -16.96 0.56
N LEU A 81 -1.58 -17.37 0.05
CA LEU A 81 -1.35 -18.73 -0.47
C LEU A 81 -1.40 -19.72 0.68
N ASN A 82 -2.41 -20.59 0.68
CA ASN A 82 -2.60 -21.59 1.74
C ASN A 82 -2.20 -23.02 1.31
N ASN A 83 -2.33 -23.38 0.03
CA ASN A 83 -1.78 -24.64 -0.48
C ASN A 83 -1.14 -24.46 -1.86
N VAL A 84 -0.04 -25.17 -2.09
CA VAL A 84 0.53 -25.39 -3.41
C VAL A 84 0.94 -26.84 -3.53
N TYR A 85 0.56 -27.47 -4.64
CA TYR A 85 0.98 -28.83 -4.96
C TYR A 85 1.25 -28.98 -6.44
N VAL A 86 2.36 -29.63 -6.76
CA VAL A 86 2.76 -30.01 -8.12
C VAL A 86 3.14 -31.48 -8.08
N LEU A 87 2.60 -32.25 -9.04
CA LEU A 87 2.93 -33.66 -9.23
C LEU A 87 4.46 -33.85 -9.31
N PRO A 88 5.02 -34.90 -8.67
CA PRO A 88 6.47 -35.07 -8.51
C PRO A 88 7.29 -34.93 -9.79
N GLU A 89 6.83 -35.52 -10.89
CA GLU A 89 7.51 -35.52 -12.20
C GLU A 89 7.51 -34.16 -12.90
N PHE A 90 6.64 -33.23 -12.48
CA PHE A 90 6.58 -31.86 -13.00
C PHE A 90 7.27 -30.84 -12.09
N ARG A 91 7.77 -31.25 -10.92
CA ARG A 91 8.54 -30.38 -10.02
C ARG A 91 9.83 -29.92 -10.71
N GLY A 92 10.19 -28.65 -10.52
CA GLY A 92 11.36 -28.04 -11.15
C GLY A 92 11.08 -27.30 -12.47
N ASN A 93 9.86 -27.39 -13.01
CA ASN A 93 9.43 -26.65 -14.20
C ASN A 93 9.01 -25.19 -13.92
N HIS A 94 9.45 -24.61 -12.80
CA HIS A 94 9.20 -23.20 -12.43
C HIS A 94 7.73 -22.80 -12.24
N LEU A 95 6.80 -23.76 -12.20
CA LEU A 95 5.36 -23.53 -12.10
C LEU A 95 4.96 -22.69 -10.88
N PHE A 96 5.54 -22.98 -9.71
CA PHE A 96 5.30 -22.20 -8.49
C PHE A 96 5.70 -20.72 -8.64
N CYS A 97 6.88 -20.48 -9.23
CA CYS A 97 7.38 -19.12 -9.47
C CYS A 97 6.48 -18.37 -10.47
N GLN A 98 6.10 -19.03 -11.57
CA GLN A 98 5.21 -18.45 -12.56
C GLN A 98 3.85 -18.05 -11.95
N GLU A 99 3.29 -18.90 -11.08
CA GLU A 99 2.03 -18.58 -10.41
C GLU A 99 2.17 -17.43 -9.41
N LEU A 100 3.25 -17.38 -8.63
CA LEU A 100 3.51 -16.25 -7.73
C LEU A 100 3.67 -14.93 -8.50
N GLN A 101 4.47 -14.92 -9.56
CA GLN A 101 4.66 -13.73 -10.40
C GLN A 101 3.34 -13.28 -11.02
N LYS A 102 2.55 -14.23 -11.55
CA LYS A 102 1.22 -13.95 -12.07
C LYS A 102 0.31 -13.35 -11.00
N THR A 103 0.31 -13.91 -9.80
CA THR A 103 -0.48 -13.40 -8.67
C THR A 103 -0.05 -11.96 -8.29
N MET A 104 1.25 -11.66 -8.25
CA MET A 104 1.75 -10.30 -7.97
C MET A 104 1.45 -9.27 -9.08
N MET A 105 1.32 -9.73 -10.32
CA MET A 105 0.92 -8.89 -11.45
C MET A 105 -0.60 -8.66 -11.52
N GLU A 106 -1.39 -9.60 -10.99
CA GLU A 106 -2.85 -9.55 -10.99
C GLU A 106 -3.43 -8.89 -9.73
N TYR A 107 -2.75 -9.05 -8.59
CA TYR A 107 -3.22 -8.69 -7.25
C TYR A 107 -2.12 -8.01 -6.44
N ASN A 108 -2.42 -7.63 -5.19
CA ASN A 108 -1.40 -7.14 -4.27
C ASN A 108 -0.37 -8.23 -3.93
N LYS A 109 0.76 -7.80 -3.36
CA LYS A 109 1.82 -8.68 -2.81
C LYS A 109 1.16 -9.82 -2.00
N PRO A 110 1.27 -11.09 -2.43
CA PRO A 110 0.64 -12.18 -1.71
C PRO A 110 1.41 -12.44 -0.41
N SER A 111 0.75 -13.08 0.54
CA SER A 111 1.39 -13.72 1.69
C SER A 111 1.36 -15.24 1.52
N ILE A 112 2.14 -15.96 2.33
CA ILE A 112 2.13 -17.43 2.35
C ILE A 112 1.81 -17.91 3.76
N ILE A 113 0.73 -18.68 3.89
CA ILE A 113 0.32 -19.27 5.15
C ILE A 113 1.19 -20.51 5.40
N GLU A 114 1.89 -20.50 6.54
CA GLU A 114 2.74 -21.57 7.03
C GLU A 114 3.66 -22.17 5.96
N PRO A 115 4.62 -21.42 5.37
CA PRO A 115 5.46 -21.97 4.31
C PRO A 115 6.24 -23.21 4.80
N THR A 116 6.38 -24.25 3.95
CA THR A 116 7.33 -25.34 4.24
C THR A 116 8.74 -24.89 3.92
N ARG A 117 9.76 -25.61 4.44
CA ARG A 117 11.16 -25.32 4.07
C ARG A 117 11.39 -25.41 2.57
N LEU A 118 10.72 -26.35 1.88
CA LEU A 118 10.79 -26.44 0.41
C LEU A 118 10.30 -25.16 -0.27
N VAL A 119 9.16 -24.61 0.18
CA VAL A 119 8.62 -23.35 -0.38
C VAL A 119 9.63 -22.23 -0.16
N VAL A 120 10.18 -22.09 1.04
CA VAL A 120 11.20 -21.08 1.36
C VAL A 120 12.47 -21.24 0.51
N GLU A 121 12.96 -22.47 0.34
CA GLU A 121 14.10 -22.76 -0.54
C GLU A 121 13.81 -22.39 -2.01
N LEU A 122 12.57 -22.56 -2.48
CA LEU A 122 12.16 -22.10 -3.81
C LEU A 122 12.11 -20.57 -3.89
N LEU A 123 11.61 -19.87 -2.86
CA LEU A 123 11.64 -18.40 -2.81
C LEU A 123 13.09 -17.88 -2.90
N VAL A 124 14.01 -18.51 -2.17
CA VAL A 124 15.45 -18.17 -2.24
C VAL A 124 16.00 -18.42 -3.64
N LYS A 125 15.68 -19.58 -4.23
CA LYS A 125 16.14 -19.94 -5.58
C LYS A 125 15.67 -18.94 -6.65
N TYR A 126 14.47 -18.39 -6.50
CA TYR A 126 13.85 -17.50 -7.47
C TYR A 126 14.02 -16.01 -7.17
N GLY A 127 14.73 -15.66 -6.09
CA GLY A 127 15.06 -14.27 -5.75
C GLY A 127 13.96 -13.52 -4.99
N PHE A 128 12.94 -14.21 -4.48
CA PHE A 128 11.92 -13.65 -3.58
C PHE A 128 12.32 -13.71 -2.10
N ALA A 129 13.44 -14.37 -1.81
CA ALA A 129 14.02 -14.46 -0.50
C ALA A 129 15.53 -14.56 -0.59
N LYS A 130 16.21 -14.28 0.52
CA LYS A 130 17.66 -14.38 0.62
C LYS A 130 18.05 -15.00 1.95
N LYS A 131 19.06 -15.87 1.91
CA LYS A 131 19.75 -16.32 3.12
C LYS A 131 20.57 -15.16 3.68
N ILE A 132 20.16 -14.66 4.84
CA ILE A 132 20.88 -13.62 5.59
C ILE A 132 21.87 -14.22 6.60
N SER A 133 21.73 -15.52 6.89
CA SER A 133 22.75 -16.34 7.52
C SER A 133 22.73 -17.75 6.91
N GLU A 134 23.53 -18.69 7.43
CA GLU A 134 23.51 -20.07 6.96
C GLU A 134 22.10 -20.70 7.00
N ASN A 135 21.36 -20.38 8.08
CA ASN A 135 20.07 -21.00 8.41
C ASN A 135 18.91 -20.01 8.42
N ILE A 136 19.15 -18.70 8.51
CA ILE A 136 18.08 -17.70 8.53
C ILE A 136 17.87 -17.14 7.13
N VAL A 137 16.61 -17.15 6.71
CA VAL A 137 16.12 -16.58 5.46
C VAL A 137 15.27 -15.36 5.77
N ALA A 138 15.49 -14.28 5.03
CA ALA A 138 14.59 -13.15 4.94
C ALA A 138 13.86 -13.20 3.58
N SER A 139 12.55 -13.00 3.57
CA SER A 139 11.73 -12.98 2.37
C SER A 139 11.12 -11.60 2.15
N SER A 140 10.88 -11.22 0.89
CA SER A 140 9.98 -10.09 0.58
C SER A 140 8.51 -10.51 0.53
N ILE A 141 8.22 -11.81 0.66
CA ILE A 141 6.88 -12.34 0.77
C ILE A 141 6.63 -12.69 2.24
N GLU A 142 5.57 -12.12 2.79
CA GLU A 142 5.24 -12.28 4.19
C GLU A 142 4.72 -13.69 4.49
N PHE A 143 5.09 -14.23 5.65
CA PHE A 143 4.67 -15.52 6.15
C PHE A 143 3.69 -15.37 7.30
N ILE A 144 2.52 -16.01 7.16
CA ILE A 144 1.45 -15.97 8.16
C ILE A 144 1.43 -17.30 8.93
N VAL A 145 1.33 -17.22 10.25
CA VAL A 145 1.23 -18.38 11.15
C VAL A 145 -0.02 -18.26 12.02
N PRO A 146 -1.00 -19.16 11.87
CA PRO A 146 -2.16 -19.22 12.75
C PRO A 146 -1.77 -19.36 14.22
N GLY A 147 -2.46 -18.65 15.11
CA GLY A 147 -2.05 -18.53 16.51
C GLY A 147 -2.06 -19.81 17.33
N ASP A 148 -2.86 -20.78 16.94
CA ASP A 148 -2.88 -22.13 17.53
C ASP A 148 -1.70 -23.00 17.09
N HIS A 149 -0.96 -22.58 16.06
CA HIS A 149 0.24 -23.23 15.55
C HIS A 149 1.53 -22.49 15.95
N VAL A 150 1.45 -21.49 16.82
CA VAL A 150 2.62 -20.76 17.33
C VAL A 150 3.17 -21.41 18.60
N GLU A 151 4.49 -21.64 18.62
CA GLU A 151 5.30 -21.98 19.78
C GLU A 151 6.12 -20.75 20.21
N SER A 152 6.45 -20.61 21.50
CA SER A 152 7.27 -19.49 22.00
C SER A 152 8.00 -19.83 23.30
N ASN A 153 9.13 -19.16 23.55
CA ASN A 153 9.84 -19.19 24.84
C ASN A 153 9.29 -18.18 25.87
N GLY A 154 8.25 -17.42 25.54
CA GLY A 154 7.57 -16.49 26.45
C GLY A 154 6.05 -16.60 26.41
N ASP A 155 5.38 -15.69 27.11
CA ASP A 155 3.92 -15.63 27.12
C ASP A 155 3.39 -15.11 25.77
N TYR A 156 2.52 -15.91 25.14
CA TYR A 156 1.91 -15.57 23.85
C TYR A 156 0.39 -15.70 23.88
N GLN A 157 -0.31 -14.72 23.30
CA GLN A 157 -1.79 -14.64 23.36
C GLN A 157 -2.53 -15.47 22.30
N LYS A 158 -1.83 -16.39 21.61
CA LYS A 158 -2.39 -17.21 20.51
C LYS A 158 -3.04 -16.40 19.40
N GLU A 159 -2.51 -15.21 19.13
CA GLU A 159 -2.92 -14.39 18.00
C GLU A 159 -2.29 -14.93 16.71
N GLU A 160 -2.71 -14.46 15.55
CA GLU A 160 -1.99 -14.75 14.31
C GLU A 160 -0.66 -13.98 14.29
N LEU A 161 0.41 -14.61 13.79
CA LEU A 161 1.70 -13.96 13.59
C LEU A 161 2.00 -13.78 12.12
N SER A 162 2.66 -12.66 11.84
CA SER A 162 3.18 -12.33 10.53
C SER A 162 4.67 -12.05 10.60
N THR A 163 5.45 -12.57 9.64
CA THR A 163 6.91 -12.41 9.64
C THR A 163 7.51 -12.62 8.26
N HIS A 164 8.64 -11.97 8.01
CA HIS A 164 9.47 -12.17 6.82
C HIS A 164 10.61 -13.16 7.03
N PHE A 165 10.71 -13.75 8.23
CA PHE A 165 11.87 -14.55 8.63
C PHE A 165 11.54 -16.02 8.78
N TYR A 166 12.47 -16.86 8.33
CA TYR A 166 12.37 -18.32 8.43
C TYR A 166 13.71 -18.94 8.82
N ASP A 167 13.69 -19.86 9.77
CA ASP A 167 14.83 -20.68 10.17
C ASP A 167 14.76 -22.06 9.50
N LEU A 168 15.75 -22.34 8.66
CA LEU A 168 15.88 -23.59 7.90
C LEU A 168 16.22 -24.81 8.76
N ASN A 169 16.89 -24.64 9.91
CA ASN A 169 17.25 -25.76 10.78
C ASN A 169 16.02 -26.35 11.45
N ILE A 170 15.26 -25.48 12.11
CA ILE A 170 14.04 -25.89 12.82
C ILE A 170 12.82 -25.94 11.88
N SER A 171 12.99 -25.53 10.62
CA SER A 171 11.92 -25.42 9.63
C SER A 171 10.73 -24.67 10.20
N ALA A 172 10.94 -23.39 10.50
CA ALA A 172 9.93 -22.55 11.13
C ALA A 172 10.03 -21.11 10.65
N SER A 173 8.87 -20.49 10.38
CA SER A 173 8.76 -19.03 10.42
C SER A 173 9.06 -18.56 11.85
N ILE A 174 9.85 -17.50 12.01
CA ILE A 174 10.27 -16.96 13.31
C ILE A 174 9.89 -15.48 13.45
N HIS A 175 9.51 -15.03 14.64
CA HIS A 175 9.07 -13.66 14.92
C HIS A 175 9.50 -13.25 16.33
N PHE A 176 10.00 -12.03 16.52
CA PHE A 176 10.37 -11.53 17.86
C PHE A 176 9.16 -10.86 18.51
N LEU A 177 8.68 -11.44 19.62
CA LEU A 177 7.68 -10.79 20.47
C LEU A 177 8.33 -9.68 21.31
N ASP A 178 9.59 -9.89 21.71
CA ASP A 178 10.41 -8.92 22.43
C ASP A 178 11.89 -9.17 22.14
N ILE A 179 12.47 -8.39 21.24
CA ILE A 179 13.87 -8.53 20.85
C ILE A 179 14.83 -8.19 22.00
N GLU A 180 14.48 -7.26 22.90
CA GLU A 180 15.35 -6.85 24.00
C GLU A 180 15.49 -7.97 25.02
N ASN A 181 14.41 -8.70 25.28
CA ASN A 181 14.39 -9.84 26.20
C ASN A 181 14.61 -11.19 25.51
N GLY A 182 14.73 -11.22 24.18
CA GLY A 182 14.96 -12.45 23.41
C GLY A 182 13.74 -13.39 23.40
N ILE A 183 12.54 -12.82 23.49
CA ILE A 183 11.30 -13.57 23.38
C ILE A 183 10.99 -13.77 21.90
N LEU A 184 11.09 -15.02 21.47
CA LEU A 184 10.89 -15.47 20.10
C LEU A 184 9.65 -16.36 20.04
N ALA A 185 8.84 -16.15 19.00
CA ALA A 185 7.77 -17.03 18.59
C ALA A 185 8.16 -17.71 17.27
N TYR A 186 7.75 -18.96 17.08
CA TYR A 186 8.03 -19.73 15.88
C TYR A 186 6.92 -20.71 15.57
N SER A 187 6.71 -20.99 14.28
CA SER A 187 5.68 -21.92 13.83
C SER A 187 5.92 -23.38 14.27
N SER A 188 4.84 -24.13 14.45
CA SER A 188 4.85 -25.57 14.68
C SER A 188 5.43 -26.33 13.47
N PRO A 189 6.03 -27.52 13.66
CA PRO A 189 6.63 -28.25 12.55
C PRO A 189 5.56 -28.79 11.60
N LEU A 190 5.73 -28.54 10.31
CA LEU A 190 4.81 -29.01 9.29
C LEU A 190 5.10 -30.46 8.90
N ASN A 191 4.04 -31.21 8.52
CA ASN A 191 4.16 -32.63 8.18
C ASN A 191 5.21 -32.90 7.09
N TYR A 192 5.23 -32.10 6.03
CA TYR A 192 6.23 -32.21 4.97
C TYR A 192 7.67 -32.05 5.52
N ASP A 193 7.88 -31.09 6.42
CA ASP A 193 9.21 -30.81 6.95
C ASP A 193 9.68 -31.88 7.94
N ILE A 194 8.75 -32.49 8.67
CA ILE A 194 9.01 -33.67 9.52
C ILE A 194 9.49 -34.85 8.66
N ILE A 195 8.88 -35.06 7.49
CA ILE A 195 9.22 -36.17 6.60
C ILE A 195 10.57 -35.95 5.89
N HIS A 196 10.88 -34.70 5.51
CA HIS A 196 11.96 -34.42 4.57
C HIS A 196 13.19 -33.70 5.14
N TYR A 197 13.09 -33.02 6.29
CA TYR A 197 14.14 -32.11 6.76
C TYR A 197 14.62 -32.32 8.20
N ASP A 198 14.24 -33.43 8.85
CA ASP A 198 14.68 -33.80 10.22
C ASP A 198 14.51 -32.67 11.26
N CYS A 199 13.50 -31.81 11.05
CA CYS A 199 13.32 -30.59 11.84
C CYS A 199 13.07 -30.87 13.33
N LEU A 200 12.47 -32.03 13.65
CA LEU A 200 12.22 -32.44 15.04
C LEU A 200 13.51 -32.66 15.82
N THR A 201 14.58 -33.15 15.17
CA THR A 201 15.87 -33.36 15.84
C THR A 201 16.47 -32.02 16.26
N TYR A 202 16.53 -31.05 15.35
CA TYR A 202 17.01 -29.69 15.65
C TYR A 202 16.12 -28.97 16.67
N ARG A 203 14.79 -29.14 16.60
CA ARG A 203 13.86 -28.54 17.56
C ARG A 203 14.06 -29.06 18.99
N ASN A 204 14.42 -30.34 19.16
CA ASN A 204 14.70 -30.90 20.47
C ASN A 204 15.98 -30.33 21.12
N GLU A 205 16.84 -29.67 20.35
CA GLU A 205 18.07 -29.04 20.80
C GLU A 205 17.89 -27.54 21.10
N ILE A 206 16.70 -26.97 20.89
CA ILE A 206 16.39 -25.58 21.22
C ILE A 206 16.51 -25.35 22.73
N ASP A 207 17.35 -24.40 23.12
CA ASP A 207 17.55 -23.96 24.50
C ASP A 207 17.74 -22.42 24.57
N ASP A 208 18.04 -21.90 25.76
CA ASP A 208 18.30 -20.46 25.96
C ASP A 208 19.48 -19.95 25.11
N GLY A 209 20.43 -20.82 24.78
CA GLY A 209 21.56 -20.51 23.91
C GLY A 209 21.09 -20.20 22.49
N TYR A 210 20.22 -21.05 21.93
CA TYR A 210 19.59 -20.80 20.62
C TYR A 210 18.90 -19.44 20.56
N PHE A 211 18.04 -19.11 21.54
CA PHE A 211 17.33 -17.82 21.54
C PHE A 211 18.27 -16.63 21.66
N THR A 212 19.35 -16.78 22.45
CA THR A 212 20.37 -15.74 22.60
C THR A 212 21.13 -15.52 21.28
N GLU A 213 21.53 -16.59 20.60
CA GLU A 213 22.23 -16.51 19.31
C GLU A 213 21.38 -15.84 18.24
N ILE A 214 20.10 -16.21 18.14
CA ILE A 214 19.15 -15.60 17.21
C ILE A 214 18.98 -14.11 17.52
N LYS A 215 18.73 -13.75 18.78
CA LYS A 215 18.64 -12.35 19.20
C LYS A 215 19.88 -11.55 18.83
N GLU A 216 21.07 -12.03 19.21
CA GLU A 216 22.34 -11.35 18.93
C GLU A 216 22.57 -11.17 17.43
N PHE A 217 22.21 -12.17 16.62
CA PHE A 217 22.30 -12.05 15.16
C PHE A 217 21.44 -10.89 14.63
N PHE A 218 20.17 -10.80 15.02
CA PHE A 218 19.28 -9.73 14.54
C PHE A 218 19.69 -8.35 15.07
N GLN A 219 20.09 -8.25 16.35
CA GLN A 219 20.53 -6.97 16.92
C GLN A 219 21.83 -6.43 16.31
N ASN A 220 22.74 -7.31 15.91
CA ASN A 220 24.03 -6.91 15.33
C ASN A 220 23.96 -6.62 13.83
N ASN A 221 22.89 -7.02 13.14
CA ASN A 221 22.78 -6.93 11.68
C ASN A 221 21.47 -6.23 11.22
N ASP A 222 20.78 -5.53 12.11
CA ASP A 222 19.48 -4.88 11.86
C ASP A 222 19.44 -4.06 10.56
N VAL A 223 20.39 -3.14 10.37
CA VAL A 223 20.46 -2.27 9.19
C VAL A 223 20.71 -3.07 7.91
N GLU A 224 21.56 -4.10 7.97
CA GLU A 224 21.85 -4.94 6.81
C GLU A 224 20.64 -5.80 6.44
N ILE A 225 19.97 -6.39 7.43
CA ILE A 225 18.76 -7.19 7.23
C ILE A 225 17.65 -6.34 6.60
N MET A 226 17.38 -5.15 7.13
CA MET A 226 16.34 -4.27 6.59
C MET A 226 16.65 -3.83 5.16
N ARG A 227 17.92 -3.54 4.86
CA ARG A 227 18.36 -3.22 3.49
C ARG A 227 18.15 -4.40 2.53
N GLU A 228 18.45 -5.63 2.96
CA GLU A 228 18.26 -6.82 2.14
C GLU A 228 16.79 -7.09 1.85
N ILE A 229 15.90 -6.91 2.83
CA ILE A 229 14.45 -7.03 2.63
C ILE A 229 13.97 -5.96 1.65
N SER A 230 14.33 -4.69 1.86
CA SER A 230 13.96 -3.59 0.96
C SER A 230 14.41 -3.85 -0.49
N GLN A 231 15.62 -4.37 -0.71
CA GLN A 231 16.09 -4.75 -2.05
C GLN A 231 15.30 -5.90 -2.67
N LEU A 232 14.90 -6.89 -1.87
CA LEU A 232 14.05 -7.98 -2.33
C LEU A 232 12.67 -7.46 -2.74
N GLU A 233 12.09 -6.54 -1.96
CA GLU A 233 10.80 -5.91 -2.25
C GLU A 233 10.84 -5.07 -3.52
N ASP A 234 11.90 -4.28 -3.72
CA ASP A 234 12.13 -3.47 -4.92
C ASP A 234 12.18 -4.30 -6.21
N SER A 235 12.56 -5.58 -6.08
CA SER A 235 12.69 -6.50 -7.22
C SER A 235 11.41 -7.27 -7.53
N LEU A 236 10.36 -7.13 -6.70
CA LEU A 236 9.10 -7.83 -6.93
C LEU A 236 8.40 -7.33 -8.19
N PRO A 237 7.83 -8.21 -9.02
CA PRO A 237 7.07 -7.84 -10.21
C PRO A 237 5.65 -7.37 -9.86
N ILE A 238 5.54 -6.42 -8.94
CA ILE A 238 4.26 -5.80 -8.56
C ILE A 238 3.81 -4.90 -9.72
N LYS A 239 2.54 -5.03 -10.08
CA LYS A 239 1.98 -4.16 -11.13
C LYS A 239 1.89 -2.72 -10.63
N SER A 240 2.56 -1.82 -11.34
CA SER A 240 2.44 -0.38 -11.18
C SER A 240 1.23 0.08 -12.01
N TYR A 241 0.32 0.82 -11.40
CA TYR A 241 -0.86 1.38 -12.07
C TYR A 241 -0.67 2.88 -12.28
N THR A 242 -1.27 3.44 -13.33
CA THR A 242 -1.44 4.90 -13.40
C THR A 242 -2.68 5.32 -12.62
N LEU A 243 -2.71 6.58 -12.16
CA LEU A 243 -3.89 7.15 -11.51
C LEU A 243 -5.12 7.01 -12.42
N GLU A 244 -4.98 7.32 -13.71
CA GLU A 244 -6.07 7.24 -14.70
C GLU A 244 -6.60 5.80 -14.88
N GLU A 245 -5.73 4.78 -14.84
CA GLU A 245 -6.16 3.39 -14.89
C GLU A 245 -7.05 3.00 -13.70
N VAL A 246 -6.80 3.59 -12.53
CA VAL A 246 -7.46 3.25 -11.27
C VAL A 246 -8.72 4.07 -11.05
N VAL A 247 -8.69 5.39 -11.26
CA VAL A 247 -9.82 6.29 -10.97
C VAL A 247 -10.53 6.87 -12.21
N GLY A 248 -9.89 6.84 -13.38
CA GLY A 248 -10.38 7.42 -14.64
C GLY A 248 -9.72 8.75 -15.01
N ASP A 249 -9.96 9.21 -16.23
CA ASP A 249 -9.55 10.54 -16.71
C ASP A 249 -10.41 11.65 -16.09
N GLU A 250 -10.20 12.94 -16.39
CA GLU A 250 -10.97 14.05 -15.79
C GLU A 250 -12.49 13.87 -15.93
N ASP A 251 -12.94 13.47 -17.12
CA ASP A 251 -14.35 13.42 -17.49
C ASP A 251 -15.07 12.13 -17.07
N ASN A 252 -14.34 11.03 -16.91
CA ASN A 252 -14.92 9.70 -16.75
C ASN A 252 -14.35 8.96 -15.52
N PHE A 253 -15.08 7.94 -15.07
CA PHE A 253 -14.58 6.97 -14.10
C PHE A 253 -13.88 5.81 -14.80
N SER A 254 -12.92 5.21 -14.10
CA SER A 254 -12.34 3.94 -14.55
C SER A 254 -13.41 2.85 -14.65
N PRO A 255 -13.21 1.81 -15.49
CA PRO A 255 -14.12 0.66 -15.56
C PRO A 255 -14.37 0.01 -14.19
N TYR A 256 -13.38 0.04 -13.30
CA TYR A 256 -13.48 -0.51 -11.96
C TYR A 256 -14.45 0.29 -11.08
N ILE A 257 -14.29 1.61 -10.99
CA ILE A 257 -15.23 2.46 -10.23
C ILE A 257 -16.64 2.38 -10.84
N LEU A 258 -16.76 2.32 -12.17
CA LEU A 258 -18.05 2.13 -12.83
C LEU A 258 -18.73 0.83 -12.37
N SER A 259 -18.00 -0.29 -12.31
CA SER A 259 -18.58 -1.54 -11.79
C SER A 259 -19.05 -1.42 -10.34
N LEU A 260 -18.31 -0.74 -9.47
CA LEU A 260 -18.71 -0.53 -8.07
C LEU A 260 -19.98 0.33 -7.95
N ILE A 261 -20.16 1.31 -8.84
CA ILE A 261 -21.37 2.12 -8.93
C ILE A 261 -22.54 1.28 -9.46
N GLU A 262 -22.32 0.52 -10.53
CA GLU A 262 -23.34 -0.33 -11.16
C GLU A 262 -23.87 -1.41 -10.21
N ASP A 263 -22.99 -2.01 -9.40
CA ASP A 263 -23.32 -3.02 -8.40
C ASP A 263 -23.85 -2.41 -7.08
N ALA A 264 -24.02 -1.09 -7.03
CA ALA A 264 -24.52 -0.32 -5.89
C ALA A 264 -23.68 -0.48 -4.59
N HIS A 265 -22.39 -0.79 -4.73
CA HIS A 265 -21.43 -0.76 -3.63
C HIS A 265 -21.05 0.67 -3.22
N VAL A 266 -21.16 1.63 -4.13
CA VAL A 266 -20.93 3.05 -3.85
C VAL A 266 -21.90 3.96 -4.63
N THR A 267 -22.20 5.13 -4.08
CA THR A 267 -22.99 6.14 -4.79
C THR A 267 -22.10 6.92 -5.76
N HIS A 268 -22.70 7.43 -6.84
CA HIS A 268 -21.96 8.25 -7.80
C HIS A 268 -21.33 9.50 -7.16
N GLU A 269 -22.03 10.14 -6.21
CA GLU A 269 -21.51 11.31 -5.48
C GLU A 269 -20.27 10.95 -4.66
N ARG A 270 -20.33 9.84 -3.90
CA ARG A 270 -19.19 9.34 -3.13
C ARG A 270 -18.01 8.94 -4.02
N ALA A 271 -18.27 8.37 -5.18
CA ALA A 271 -17.22 8.04 -6.16
C ALA A 271 -16.50 9.29 -6.69
N ILE A 272 -17.21 10.41 -6.90
CA ILE A 272 -16.59 11.69 -7.28
C ILE A 272 -15.67 12.19 -6.15
N GLU A 273 -16.13 12.17 -4.91
CA GLU A 273 -15.33 12.61 -3.75
C GLU A 273 -14.03 11.79 -3.64
N ILE A 274 -14.14 10.46 -3.75
CA ILE A 274 -13.00 9.54 -3.67
C ILE A 274 -12.02 9.80 -4.82
N LYS A 275 -12.51 9.99 -6.05
CA LYS A 275 -11.66 10.33 -7.20
C LYS A 275 -10.88 11.62 -6.95
N LYS A 276 -11.57 12.69 -6.51
CA LYS A 276 -10.93 13.98 -6.21
C LYS A 276 -9.86 13.83 -5.12
N GLN A 277 -10.20 13.15 -4.02
CA GLN A 277 -9.25 12.90 -2.92
C GLN A 277 -8.02 12.12 -3.40
N MET A 278 -8.21 11.08 -4.22
CA MET A 278 -7.09 10.29 -4.74
C MET A 278 -6.18 11.09 -5.68
N VAL A 279 -6.73 11.98 -6.51
CA VAL A 279 -5.93 12.87 -7.37
C VAL A 279 -5.05 13.76 -6.51
N GLU A 280 -5.63 14.46 -5.53
CA GLU A 280 -4.91 15.38 -4.64
C GLU A 280 -3.81 14.66 -3.84
N GLU A 281 -4.13 13.51 -3.24
CA GLU A 281 -3.17 12.73 -2.45
C GLU A 281 -2.05 12.13 -3.33
N TYR A 282 -2.36 11.75 -4.57
CA TYR A 282 -1.37 11.23 -5.50
C TYR A 282 -0.42 12.32 -6.00
N GLU A 283 -0.96 13.47 -6.42
CA GLU A 283 -0.16 14.64 -6.85
C GLU A 283 0.73 15.18 -5.72
N ALA A 284 0.25 15.10 -4.48
CA ALA A 284 1.03 15.45 -3.30
C ALA A 284 2.16 14.45 -3.00
N GLY A 285 2.20 13.27 -3.64
CA GLY A 285 3.17 12.20 -3.38
C GLY A 285 2.82 11.29 -2.18
N MET A 286 1.61 11.43 -1.62
CA MET A 286 1.13 10.61 -0.49
C MET A 286 0.75 9.19 -0.92
N ILE A 287 0.55 8.95 -2.21
CA ILE A 287 0.20 7.65 -2.78
C ILE A 287 1.25 7.30 -3.85
N LEU A 288 1.72 6.06 -3.85
CA LEU A 288 2.61 5.53 -4.89
C LEU A 288 1.78 4.79 -5.94
N ASN A 289 2.31 4.64 -7.16
CA ASN A 289 1.62 3.90 -8.23
C ASN A 289 1.24 2.48 -7.80
N GLU A 290 2.11 1.83 -7.02
CA GLU A 290 1.95 0.47 -6.52
C GLU A 290 0.86 0.37 -5.44
N SER A 291 0.47 1.49 -4.81
CA SER A 291 -0.48 1.52 -3.70
C SER A 291 -1.84 2.12 -4.05
N LEU A 292 -2.04 2.58 -5.29
CA LEU A 292 -3.28 3.22 -5.77
C LEU A 292 -4.54 2.35 -5.53
N LEU A 293 -4.49 1.06 -5.87
CA LEU A 293 -5.65 0.17 -5.67
C LEU A 293 -5.97 -0.06 -4.19
N ILE A 294 -4.94 -0.17 -3.34
CA ILE A 294 -5.11 -0.31 -1.89
C ILE A 294 -5.77 0.95 -1.34
N ARG A 295 -5.31 2.12 -1.78
CA ARG A 295 -5.90 3.40 -1.36
C ARG A 295 -7.36 3.51 -1.79
N LEU A 296 -7.67 3.17 -3.03
CA LEU A 296 -9.03 3.18 -3.56
C LEU A 296 -9.96 2.27 -2.74
N ALA A 297 -9.55 1.01 -2.54
CA ALA A 297 -10.29 0.06 -1.72
C ALA A 297 -10.49 0.57 -0.28
N TYR A 298 -9.45 1.16 0.31
CA TYR A 298 -9.53 1.72 1.65
C TYR A 298 -10.59 2.81 1.79
N LEU A 299 -10.75 3.67 0.77
CA LEU A 299 -11.69 4.80 0.78
C LEU A 299 -13.15 4.40 0.56
N PHE A 300 -13.39 3.23 -0.05
CA PHE A 300 -14.73 2.66 -0.25
C PHE A 300 -15.25 1.89 0.97
N ASP A 301 -14.39 1.36 1.82
CA ASP A 301 -14.79 0.60 3.01
C ASP A 301 -15.00 1.51 4.24
N GLU A 302 -16.27 1.77 4.58
CA GLU A 302 -16.70 2.63 5.69
C GLU A 302 -16.71 1.93 7.07
N ASN A 303 -16.55 0.60 7.17
CA ASN A 303 -16.78 -0.16 8.42
C ASN A 303 -15.57 -0.98 8.88
N LYS A 304 -14.54 -0.31 9.40
CA LYS A 304 -13.34 -1.02 9.89
C LYS A 304 -13.46 -1.38 11.36
N THR A 305 -13.88 -2.61 11.66
CA THR A 305 -13.52 -3.27 12.92
C THR A 305 -12.21 -4.02 12.72
N ILE A 306 -11.15 -3.50 13.33
CA ILE A 306 -9.78 -3.95 13.12
C ILE A 306 -9.35 -4.84 14.29
N SER A 307 -8.78 -6.01 14.02
CA SER A 307 -8.34 -6.97 15.06
C SER A 307 -6.91 -7.50 14.93
N ILE A 308 -6.00 -6.83 14.20
CA ILE A 308 -4.63 -7.32 14.02
C ILE A 308 -3.64 -6.39 14.74
N LYS A 309 -2.81 -6.96 15.61
CA LYS A 309 -1.74 -6.28 16.37
C LYS A 309 -0.43 -7.08 16.28
N SER A 310 0.04 -7.35 15.07
CA SER A 310 1.23 -8.21 14.87
C SER A 310 2.57 -7.47 14.80
N HIS A 311 2.61 -6.13 14.77
CA HIS A 311 3.86 -5.36 14.62
C HIS A 311 3.98 -4.21 15.64
N SER A 312 5.20 -3.83 15.97
CA SER A 312 5.52 -2.73 16.90
C SER A 312 5.28 -1.35 16.30
N ASP A 313 5.49 -1.21 15.01
CA ASP A 313 5.28 0.04 14.28
C ASP A 313 3.86 0.11 13.72
N VAL A 314 3.32 1.33 13.69
CA VAL A 314 1.95 1.59 13.22
C VAL A 314 1.96 2.67 12.16
N CYS A 315 1.16 2.49 11.12
CA CYS A 315 0.91 3.47 10.10
C CYS A 315 0.40 4.76 10.76
N PRO A 316 1.04 5.92 10.52
CA PRO A 316 0.63 7.18 11.13
C PRO A 316 -0.75 7.65 10.68
N TYR A 317 -1.27 7.13 9.56
CA TYR A 317 -2.56 7.51 8.99
C TYR A 317 -3.73 6.66 9.48
N CYS A 318 -3.56 5.32 9.47
CA CYS A 318 -4.66 4.41 9.82
C CYS A 318 -4.44 3.64 11.12
N ASN A 319 -3.30 3.85 11.81
CA ASN A 319 -2.87 3.13 13.02
C ASN A 319 -2.80 1.61 12.85
N MET A 320 -2.75 1.12 11.61
CA MET A 320 -2.57 -0.29 11.32
C MET A 320 -1.11 -0.68 11.49
N PRO A 321 -0.82 -1.93 11.91
CA PRO A 321 0.55 -2.43 11.95
C PRO A 321 1.24 -2.26 10.59
N ILE A 322 2.52 -1.87 10.61
CA ILE A 322 3.39 -1.77 9.43
C ILE A 322 4.76 -2.36 9.76
N ASP A 323 5.50 -2.76 8.73
CA ASP A 323 6.90 -3.08 8.88
C ASP A 323 7.79 -1.87 8.56
N GLY A 324 8.89 -1.69 9.29
CA GLY A 324 9.78 -0.54 9.12
C GLY A 324 10.50 -0.47 7.76
N HIS A 325 10.36 -1.49 6.91
CA HIS A 325 10.89 -1.52 5.54
C HIS A 325 9.82 -1.25 4.48
N ASP A 326 8.53 -1.20 4.85
CA ASP A 326 7.44 -0.98 3.92
C ASP A 326 7.51 0.42 3.31
N LYS A 327 7.35 0.51 1.99
CA LYS A 327 7.25 1.82 1.29
C LYS A 327 5.90 2.50 1.47
N PHE A 328 4.85 1.71 1.64
CA PHE A 328 3.49 2.18 1.78
C PHE A 328 2.72 1.26 2.71
N CYS A 329 1.71 1.78 3.38
CA CYS A 329 0.87 0.98 4.26
C CYS A 329 0.03 0.00 3.43
N HIS A 330 0.21 -1.29 3.66
CA HIS A 330 -0.57 -2.35 3.00
C HIS A 330 -2.07 -2.34 3.34
N PHE A 331 -2.48 -1.55 4.35
CA PHE A 331 -3.88 -1.39 4.72
C PHE A 331 -4.55 -0.17 4.11
N CYS A 332 -3.90 1.01 4.15
CA CYS A 332 -4.51 2.26 3.68
C CYS A 332 -3.91 2.83 2.39
N GLY A 333 -2.83 2.25 1.89
CA GLY A 333 -2.18 2.63 0.64
C GLY A 333 -1.31 3.89 0.71
N ILE A 334 -1.15 4.51 1.88
CA ILE A 334 -0.34 5.73 2.03
C ILE A 334 1.15 5.40 2.03
N ASN A 335 1.93 6.18 1.29
CA ASN A 335 3.39 6.20 1.29
C ASN A 335 3.93 6.46 2.71
N LEU A 336 4.70 5.51 3.25
CA LEU A 336 5.29 5.58 4.59
C LEU A 336 6.61 6.35 4.61
N HIS A 337 7.24 6.51 3.44
CA HIS A 337 8.35 7.44 3.23
C HIS A 337 7.87 8.83 2.80
N TYR A 338 6.57 9.09 2.93
CA TYR A 338 6.03 10.43 2.75
C TYR A 338 6.56 11.34 3.87
N ASP A 339 7.71 11.95 3.61
CA ASP A 339 8.22 13.02 4.44
C ASP A 339 7.67 14.34 3.89
N GLY A 340 6.63 14.84 4.55
CA GLY A 340 6.09 16.17 4.26
C GLY A 340 7.16 17.26 4.39
N GLU A 341 8.23 17.04 5.17
CA GLU A 341 9.36 17.96 5.28
C GLU A 341 10.31 17.86 4.06
N GLU A 342 10.50 16.70 3.43
CA GLU A 342 11.37 16.54 2.24
C GLU A 342 10.72 17.08 0.95
N ILE A 343 9.39 16.94 0.78
CA ILE A 343 8.66 17.62 -0.30
C ILE A 343 8.59 19.12 -0.05
N PHE A 344 8.44 19.55 1.21
CA PHE A 344 8.54 20.96 1.59
C PHE A 344 9.93 21.52 1.28
N ASP A 345 11.00 20.78 1.58
CA ASP A 345 12.38 21.13 1.23
C ASP A 345 12.64 21.06 -0.28
N SER A 346 11.99 20.16 -1.02
CA SER A 346 12.06 20.08 -2.49
C SER A 346 11.32 21.23 -3.17
N LEU A 347 10.15 21.61 -2.64
CA LEU A 347 9.41 22.81 -3.01
C LEU A 347 10.24 24.06 -2.68
N LEU A 348 10.80 24.16 -1.48
CA LEU A 348 11.72 25.24 -1.07
C LEU A 348 12.97 25.30 -1.95
N ASN A 349 13.54 24.16 -2.38
CA ASN A 349 14.67 24.15 -3.31
C ASN A 349 14.26 24.48 -4.76
N THR A 350 12.99 24.31 -5.11
CA THR A 350 12.41 24.77 -6.38
C THR A 350 12.16 26.30 -6.34
N PHE A 351 11.84 26.83 -5.16
CA PHE A 351 11.77 28.26 -4.87
C PHE A 351 13.11 28.75 -4.27
N GLY A 352 14.14 28.77 -5.12
CA GLY A 352 15.55 28.96 -4.78
C GLY A 352 15.90 29.79 -3.54
N ASP A 353 16.93 29.30 -2.84
CA ASP A 353 17.71 30.02 -1.84
C ASP A 353 18.09 31.44 -2.31
N GLU A 354 17.97 32.39 -1.37
CA GLU A 354 18.30 33.82 -1.46
C GLU A 354 17.22 34.77 -2.02
N GLY A 355 16.31 35.20 -1.15
CA GLY A 355 15.60 36.46 -1.32
C GLY A 355 14.83 36.90 -0.08
N ASP A 356 15.25 38.01 0.53
CA ASP A 356 14.65 38.89 1.55
C ASP A 356 13.12 39.15 1.43
N PHE A 357 12.26 38.12 1.35
CA PHE A 357 10.82 38.25 1.39
C PHE A 357 10.29 37.77 2.74
N VAL A 358 10.02 38.72 3.63
CA VAL A 358 9.13 38.46 4.77
C VAL A 358 7.75 38.25 4.16
N GLU A 359 7.26 37.01 4.12
CA GLU A 359 5.93 36.70 3.60
C GLU A 359 4.90 37.55 4.35
N ASP A 360 4.07 38.26 3.58
CA ASP A 360 3.06 39.16 4.13
C ASP A 360 2.05 38.33 4.94
N ILE A 361 1.70 38.79 6.15
CA ILE A 361 0.73 38.11 7.02
C ILE A 361 -0.64 37.92 6.34
N SER A 362 -0.97 38.75 5.34
CA SER A 362 -2.16 38.59 4.49
C SER A 362 -2.09 37.34 3.61
N TYR A 363 -0.92 37.03 3.04
CA TYR A 363 -0.69 35.82 2.25
C TYR A 363 -0.86 34.56 3.13
N VAL A 364 -0.27 34.57 4.32
CA VAL A 364 -0.42 33.48 5.30
C VAL A 364 -1.90 33.34 5.73
N ALA A 365 -2.58 34.46 5.96
CA ALA A 365 -4.00 34.47 6.30
C ALA A 365 -4.86 33.86 5.18
N TYR A 366 -4.57 34.15 3.92
CA TYR A 366 -5.25 33.52 2.78
C TYR A 366 -5.07 32.01 2.80
N LYS A 367 -3.84 31.52 2.92
CA LYS A 367 -3.55 30.08 2.95
C LYS A 367 -4.23 29.38 4.13
N PHE A 368 -4.21 30.01 5.31
CA PHE A 368 -4.90 29.50 6.49
C PHE A 368 -6.42 29.38 6.26
N LEU A 369 -7.06 30.45 5.79
CA LEU A 369 -8.50 30.47 5.57
C LEU A 369 -8.91 29.50 4.46
N LYS A 370 -8.07 29.30 3.44
CA LYS A 370 -8.30 28.34 2.36
C LYS A 370 -8.32 26.90 2.89
N LEU A 371 -7.36 26.54 3.74
CA LEU A 371 -7.36 25.22 4.39
C LEU A 371 -8.64 24.99 5.19
N ILE A 372 -9.09 25.98 5.96
CA ILE A 372 -10.33 25.88 6.73
C ILE A 372 -11.56 25.77 5.81
N SER A 373 -11.59 26.50 4.69
CA SER A 373 -12.73 26.48 3.75
C SER A 373 -12.84 25.15 3.00
N GLU A 374 -11.72 24.47 2.80
CA GLU A 374 -11.61 23.13 2.23
C GLU A 374 -11.90 22.01 3.25
N GLY A 375 -12.26 22.36 4.50
CA GLY A 375 -12.68 21.41 5.52
C GLY A 375 -11.54 20.82 6.33
N ILE A 376 -10.31 21.34 6.20
CA ILE A 376 -9.17 20.93 7.03
C ILE A 376 -9.41 21.35 8.48
N LYS A 377 -9.08 20.46 9.41
CA LYS A 377 -9.27 20.71 10.86
C LYS A 377 -8.40 21.87 11.31
N LEU A 378 -8.98 22.75 12.14
CA LEU A 378 -8.33 23.94 12.68
C LEU A 378 -6.93 23.69 13.26
N ASP A 379 -6.77 22.68 14.12
CA ASP A 379 -5.48 22.39 14.75
C ASP A 379 -4.40 22.04 13.71
N TYR A 380 -4.80 21.38 12.61
CA TYR A 380 -3.90 21.05 11.52
C TYR A 380 -3.57 22.29 10.69
N SER A 381 -4.57 23.10 10.31
CA SER A 381 -4.35 24.37 9.59
C SER A 381 -3.43 25.31 10.36
N ILE A 382 -3.54 25.35 11.69
CA ILE A 382 -2.64 26.11 12.56
C ILE A 382 -1.21 25.58 12.43
N ILE A 383 -1.00 24.28 12.64
CA ILE A 383 0.33 23.65 12.57
C ILE A 383 0.95 23.86 11.18
N THR A 384 0.17 23.70 10.12
CA THR A 384 0.60 23.91 8.73
C THR A 384 1.09 25.33 8.54
N CYS A 385 0.33 26.35 8.93
CA CYS A 385 0.74 27.73 8.75
C CYS A 385 1.92 28.13 9.65
N GLU A 386 1.97 27.65 10.90
CA GLU A 386 3.09 27.96 11.79
C GLU A 386 4.42 27.40 11.28
N LYS A 387 4.39 26.18 10.72
CA LYS A 387 5.56 25.53 10.15
C LYS A 387 5.93 26.11 8.78
N ALA A 388 4.97 26.24 7.88
CA ALA A 388 5.24 26.60 6.48
C ALA A 388 5.71 28.05 6.32
N TYR A 389 5.22 28.96 7.17
CA TYR A 389 5.43 30.40 7.02
C TYR A 389 6.16 31.02 8.22
N ASN A 390 6.69 30.19 9.12
CA ASN A 390 7.44 30.61 10.32
C ASN A 390 6.74 31.73 11.14
N ILE A 391 5.41 31.66 11.21
CA ILE A 391 4.56 32.63 11.91
C ILE A 391 3.96 31.97 13.15
N LYS A 392 3.86 32.69 14.26
CA LYS A 392 3.15 32.16 15.44
C LYS A 392 1.65 32.27 15.26
N TRP A 393 0.92 31.25 15.69
CA TRP A 393 -0.54 31.25 15.67
C TRP A 393 -1.12 32.47 16.35
N ASP A 394 -0.57 32.89 17.49
CA ASP A 394 -1.03 34.08 18.19
C ASP A 394 -1.00 35.34 17.30
N LEU A 395 0.03 35.48 16.46
CA LEU A 395 0.19 36.61 15.55
C LEU A 395 -0.77 36.53 14.35
N LEU A 396 -0.88 35.35 13.74
CA LEU A 396 -1.83 35.11 12.66
C LEU A 396 -3.28 35.28 13.14
N LYS A 397 -3.59 34.76 14.32
CA LYS A 397 -4.90 34.86 14.96
C LYS A 397 -5.26 36.31 15.28
N GLU A 398 -4.31 37.10 15.80
CA GLU A 398 -4.50 38.53 16.02
C GLU A 398 -4.90 39.22 14.72
N TYR A 399 -4.14 38.99 13.64
CA TYR A 399 -4.46 39.54 12.32
C TYR A 399 -5.85 39.11 11.79
N LEU A 400 -6.17 37.83 11.87
CA LEU A 400 -7.46 37.30 11.43
C LEU A 400 -8.64 37.88 12.23
N LEU A 401 -8.46 38.09 13.54
CA LEU A 401 -9.48 38.69 14.41
C LEU A 401 -9.65 40.18 14.17
N GLU A 402 -8.54 40.92 13.99
CA GLU A 402 -8.56 42.36 13.73
C GLU A 402 -9.24 42.71 12.40
N ASN A 403 -9.06 41.86 11.38
CA ASN A 403 -9.70 42.03 10.08
C ASN A 403 -11.07 41.33 9.98
N HIS A 404 -11.57 40.77 11.08
CA HIS A 404 -12.84 40.07 11.14
C HIS A 404 -12.95 38.88 10.17
N TYR A 405 -11.84 38.23 9.78
CA TYR A 405 -11.86 37.08 8.86
C TYR A 405 -12.17 35.75 9.54
N PHE A 406 -11.97 35.69 10.85
CA PHE A 406 -12.09 34.45 11.62
C PHE A 406 -12.70 34.75 12.99
N ALA A 407 -13.76 34.03 13.37
CA ALA A 407 -14.43 34.17 14.66
C ALA A 407 -14.99 32.82 15.13
N GLU A 408 -14.96 32.57 16.43
CA GLU A 408 -15.52 31.33 17.03
C GLU A 408 -15.01 30.03 16.36
N ASN A 409 -13.74 30.01 15.93
CA ASN A 409 -13.11 28.90 15.20
C ASN A 409 -13.71 28.60 13.81
N GLN A 410 -14.33 29.61 13.18
CA GLN A 410 -14.89 29.52 11.83
C GLN A 410 -14.54 30.76 10.99
N ILE A 411 -14.56 30.58 9.68
CA ILE A 411 -14.43 31.68 8.71
C ILE A 411 -15.71 32.52 8.75
N THR A 412 -15.56 33.84 8.78
CA THR A 412 -16.68 34.79 8.71
C THR A 412 -17.05 35.10 7.27
N ASP A 413 -18.15 35.84 7.05
CA ASP A 413 -18.50 36.32 5.71
C ASP A 413 -17.37 37.20 5.13
N GLU A 414 -16.78 38.08 5.94
CA GLU A 414 -15.63 38.90 5.55
C GLU A 414 -14.38 38.05 5.21
N GLY A 415 -14.20 36.91 5.88
CA GLY A 415 -13.12 35.97 5.57
C GLY A 415 -13.31 35.28 4.22
N TYR A 416 -14.56 34.91 3.88
CA TYR A 416 -14.88 34.39 2.55
C TYR A 416 -14.77 35.47 1.46
N GLU A 417 -15.17 36.71 1.75
CA GLU A 417 -14.95 37.83 0.83
C GLU A 417 -13.46 38.06 0.57
N PHE A 418 -12.65 38.05 1.62
CA PHE A 418 -11.19 38.13 1.52
C PHE A 418 -10.61 36.99 0.66
N LEU A 419 -10.99 35.73 0.91
CA LEU A 419 -10.56 34.58 0.13
C LEU A 419 -10.88 34.75 -1.36
N ASN A 420 -12.13 35.10 -1.68
CA ASN A 420 -12.58 35.21 -3.07
C ASN A 420 -12.01 36.43 -3.81
N ALA A 421 -11.56 37.44 -3.08
CA ALA A 421 -10.98 38.67 -3.65
C ALA A 421 -9.45 38.67 -3.64
N HIS A 422 -8.80 37.71 -3.00
CA HIS A 422 -7.35 37.67 -2.87
C HIS A 422 -6.68 37.40 -4.23
N PRO A 423 -5.58 38.09 -4.59
CA PRO A 423 -4.87 37.83 -5.85
C PRO A 423 -4.51 36.36 -6.04
N LEU A 424 -4.05 35.70 -4.96
CA LEU A 424 -3.67 34.30 -5.00
C LEU A 424 -4.82 33.35 -5.36
N HIS A 425 -6.07 33.70 -5.04
CA HIS A 425 -7.24 32.91 -5.46
C HIS A 425 -7.33 32.84 -6.98
N PHE A 426 -7.16 33.97 -7.66
CA PHE A 426 -7.22 34.03 -9.12
C PHE A 426 -5.98 33.43 -9.77
N PHE A 427 -4.82 33.61 -9.15
CA PHE A 427 -3.58 33.01 -9.61
C PHE A 427 -3.65 31.48 -9.61
N GLU A 428 -4.15 30.88 -8.53
CA GLU A 428 -4.33 29.44 -8.40
C GLU A 428 -5.49 28.94 -9.29
N LYS A 429 -6.62 29.66 -9.31
CA LYS A 429 -7.81 29.26 -10.06
C LYS A 429 -7.57 29.17 -11.58
N TYR A 430 -6.71 30.03 -12.11
CA TYR A 430 -6.43 30.11 -13.54
C TYR A 430 -5.02 29.63 -13.88
N GLU A 431 -4.43 28.78 -13.03
CA GLU A 431 -3.15 28.12 -13.28
C GLU A 431 -2.06 29.07 -13.80
N LEU A 432 -1.96 30.25 -13.17
CA LEU A 432 -1.00 31.27 -13.56
C LEU A 432 0.41 30.95 -13.04
N ASN A 433 0.67 29.74 -12.55
CA ASN A 433 1.97 29.28 -12.03
C ASN A 433 3.09 29.30 -13.07
N LEU A 434 2.75 29.38 -14.36
CA LEU A 434 3.70 29.63 -15.45
C LEU A 434 4.22 31.09 -15.46
N PHE A 435 3.60 31.98 -14.69
CA PHE A 435 3.94 33.40 -14.58
C PHE A 435 4.43 33.78 -13.17
N ASP A 436 5.06 34.94 -13.07
CA ASP A 436 5.56 35.47 -11.81
C ASP A 436 4.41 35.97 -10.92
N TYR A 437 4.16 35.28 -9.80
CA TYR A 437 3.12 35.64 -8.85
C TYR A 437 3.29 37.07 -8.30
N THR A 438 4.52 37.50 -8.03
CA THR A 438 4.78 38.83 -7.45
C THR A 438 4.42 39.93 -8.45
N ASP A 439 4.69 39.70 -9.74
CA ASP A 439 4.31 40.60 -10.82
C ASP A 439 2.79 40.61 -11.02
N PHE A 440 2.14 39.44 -11.00
CA PHE A 440 0.69 39.33 -11.06
C PHE A 440 0.01 40.02 -9.87
N GLU A 441 0.48 39.80 -8.64
CA GLU A 441 -0.07 40.41 -7.43
C GLU A 441 0.00 41.94 -7.50
N LYS A 442 1.15 42.49 -7.92
CA LYS A 442 1.28 43.93 -8.16
C LYS A 442 0.33 44.40 -9.24
N PHE A 443 0.18 43.66 -10.33
CA PHE A 443 -0.75 44.00 -11.39
C PHE A 443 -2.20 43.98 -10.88
N PHE A 444 -2.57 42.98 -10.09
CA PHE A 444 -3.89 42.78 -9.53
C PHE A 444 -4.27 43.93 -8.59
N LEU A 445 -3.39 44.29 -7.67
CA LEU A 445 -3.61 45.40 -6.74
C LEU A 445 -3.72 46.76 -7.45
N ASN A 446 -2.98 46.94 -8.56
CA ASN A 446 -3.03 48.17 -9.37
C ASN A 446 -4.27 48.29 -10.26
N HIS A 447 -5.07 47.21 -10.41
CA HIS A 447 -6.27 47.17 -11.23
C HIS A 447 -7.51 46.73 -10.43
N SER A 448 -7.55 47.06 -9.14
CA SER A 448 -8.63 46.71 -8.20
C SER A 448 -10.02 47.25 -8.59
N GLU A 449 -10.11 48.13 -9.58
CA GLU A 449 -11.38 48.59 -10.16
C GLU A 449 -12.08 47.59 -11.09
N LEU A 450 -11.37 46.54 -11.51
CA LEU A 450 -11.86 45.50 -12.41
C LEU A 450 -12.27 44.25 -11.62
N ASP A 451 -13.11 43.41 -12.22
CA ASP A 451 -13.35 42.09 -11.63
C ASP A 451 -12.14 41.16 -11.81
N GLY A 452 -11.98 40.15 -10.94
CA GLY A 452 -10.78 39.32 -10.94
C GLY A 452 -10.53 38.57 -12.25
N LYS A 453 -11.59 38.23 -12.99
CA LYS A 453 -11.47 37.60 -14.32
C LYS A 453 -10.96 38.60 -15.37
N GLU A 454 -11.46 39.83 -15.35
CA GLU A 454 -10.97 40.93 -16.20
C GLU A 454 -9.50 41.27 -15.90
N ILE A 455 -9.08 41.23 -14.63
CA ILE A 455 -7.68 41.44 -14.23
C ILE A 455 -6.79 40.38 -14.85
N VAL A 456 -7.16 39.09 -14.72
CA VAL A 456 -6.40 37.96 -15.26
C VAL A 456 -6.24 38.08 -16.78
N LEU A 457 -7.33 38.37 -17.50
CA LEU A 457 -7.27 38.55 -18.95
C LEU A 457 -6.35 39.70 -19.36
N LYS A 458 -6.42 40.84 -18.66
CA LYS A 458 -5.53 41.98 -18.93
C LYS A 458 -4.08 41.71 -18.55
N TYR A 459 -3.84 40.90 -17.52
CA TYR A 459 -2.50 40.48 -17.16
C TYR A 459 -1.89 39.62 -18.28
N LEU A 460 -2.65 38.61 -18.73
CA LEU A 460 -2.26 37.73 -19.83
C LEU A 460 -2.07 38.47 -21.16
N ASP A 461 -2.70 39.63 -21.37
CA ASP A 461 -2.49 40.50 -22.56
C ASP A 461 -1.08 41.08 -22.68
N GLN A 462 -0.27 40.99 -21.62
CA GLN A 462 1.13 41.39 -21.65
C GLN A 462 2.05 40.32 -22.29
N PHE A 463 1.52 39.11 -22.49
CA PHE A 463 2.24 37.95 -22.99
C PHE A 463 1.69 37.55 -24.37
N ASP A 464 2.58 37.16 -25.29
CA ASP A 464 2.27 36.83 -26.70
C ASP A 464 2.72 35.39 -27.06
N ASP A 465 2.77 34.51 -26.06
CA ASP A 465 3.10 33.10 -26.20
C ASP A 465 1.84 32.21 -26.23
N GLU A 466 2.05 30.96 -26.65
CA GLU A 466 0.98 29.98 -26.87
C GLU A 466 0.25 29.61 -25.57
N GLU A 467 0.98 29.57 -24.44
CA GLU A 467 0.46 29.24 -23.12
C GLU A 467 -0.46 30.36 -22.60
N ALA A 468 -0.05 31.62 -22.72
CA ALA A 468 -0.89 32.78 -22.39
C ALA A 468 -2.19 32.84 -23.23
N LEU A 469 -2.13 32.40 -24.50
CA LEU A 469 -3.30 32.34 -25.38
C LEU A 469 -4.26 31.20 -25.01
N GLU A 470 -3.76 30.10 -24.47
CA GLU A 470 -4.55 28.97 -23.99
C GLU A 470 -5.29 29.34 -22.71
N LEU A 471 -4.57 29.86 -21.71
CA LEU A 471 -5.14 30.32 -20.44
C LEU A 471 -6.19 31.42 -20.65
N LYS A 472 -5.99 32.35 -21.59
CA LYS A 472 -7.04 33.33 -21.95
C LYS A 472 -8.33 32.66 -22.40
N LYS A 473 -8.27 31.58 -23.16
CA LYS A 473 -9.47 30.87 -23.64
C LYS A 473 -10.19 30.22 -22.46
N GLU A 474 -9.47 29.59 -21.56
CA GLU A 474 -10.02 28.96 -20.36
C GLU A 474 -10.72 29.98 -19.46
N VAL A 475 -10.01 31.07 -19.16
CA VAL A 475 -10.54 32.19 -18.38
C VAL A 475 -11.82 32.74 -19.02
N ILE A 476 -11.85 32.95 -20.34
CA ILE A 476 -13.04 33.43 -21.08
C ILE A 476 -14.20 32.43 -20.97
N ASN A 477 -13.94 31.14 -21.16
CA ASN A 477 -14.94 30.08 -21.17
C ASN A 477 -15.56 29.82 -19.79
N GLY A 478 -14.91 30.29 -18.71
CA GLY A 478 -15.46 30.22 -17.36
C GLY A 478 -15.42 28.82 -16.76
N ASN A 479 -14.48 28.00 -17.22
CA ASN A 479 -14.03 26.82 -16.49
C ASN A 479 -13.25 27.28 -15.25
#